data_AF-A0A564QAP5-F1
#
_entry.id   AF-A0A564QAP5-F1
#
_cell.length_a   1.000
_cell.length_b   1.000
_cell.length_c   1.000
_cell.angle_alpha   90.00
_cell.angle_beta   90.00
_cell.angle_gamma   90.00
#
_symmetry.space_group_name_H-M   'P 1'
#
loop_
_entity.id
_entity.type
_entity.pdbx_description
1 polymer ?
#
loop_
_entity_poly.entity_id
_entity_poly.type
_entity_poly.pdbx_seq_one_letter_code
_entity_poly.pdbx_strand_id
1 'polypeptide(L)'
;MNRSDCIELLRKTRCNNDVIEHSIAVADLALEIWDKKFREIADRDLIEAGALLHDIGRSQTQGIDHAVAGTGIAKELGLDPRLVLIIGRHIGAGITRDEAKELGLPPKAYIPETVEEKIVAHADNLVDDTTRITFEERIQRVEDKLTESHVNRMLKLHEEVCGREQLIEIVWGFAKVTDVKHLMGEISKIEQDNDIVIQIADAGLIAGDEHVRSAVKKAVRSMNSGEGITSNLGLEILLYLAGTRHIKKALEIGVKEGINRVCVIITGVEIKNSIKDKVFDLLSFESADLVSPNGDKQTRLMEFFEITDEEILSVDGNKLEKLVMERGALLEVAK
;
A
#
# COMPACT_ATOMS: atom_id res chain seq x y z
N MET A 1 22.33 9.91 16.69
CA MET A 1 22.31 9.21 18.00
C MET A 1 22.03 7.76 17.70
N ASN A 2 22.75 6.80 18.28
CA ASN A 2 22.51 5.39 17.96
C ASN A 2 21.38 4.81 18.83
N ARG A 3 20.89 3.61 18.48
CA ARG A 3 19.80 2.94 19.19
C ARG A 3 20.08 2.69 20.67
N SER A 4 21.30 2.27 21.00
CA SER A 4 21.70 2.02 22.39
C SER A 4 21.68 3.29 23.23
N ASP A 5 22.15 4.41 22.69
CA ASP A 5 22.09 5.72 23.35
C ASP A 5 20.64 6.12 23.65
N CYS A 6 19.73 5.92 22.69
CA CYS A 6 18.30 6.26 22.86
C CYS A 6 17.66 5.42 23.97
N ILE A 7 17.89 4.11 23.98
CA ILE A 7 17.36 3.21 25.01
C ILE A 7 17.95 3.56 26.39
N GLU A 8 19.24 3.92 26.46
CA GLU A 8 19.86 4.38 27.69
C GLU A 8 19.23 5.69 28.19
N LEU A 9 18.89 6.61 27.29
CA LEU A 9 18.17 7.84 27.65
C LEU A 9 16.79 7.53 28.24
N LEU A 10 15.99 6.67 27.61
CA LEU A 10 14.68 6.25 28.14
C LEU A 10 14.80 5.67 29.56
N ARG A 11 15.83 4.85 29.80
CA ARG A 11 16.11 4.29 31.13
C ARG A 11 16.52 5.38 32.14
N LYS A 12 17.36 6.33 31.74
CA LYS A 12 17.80 7.46 32.59
C LYS A 12 16.63 8.38 32.94
N THR A 13 15.70 8.59 32.03
CA THR A 13 14.46 9.34 32.28
C THR A 13 13.40 8.55 33.03
N ARG A 14 13.67 7.28 33.36
CA ARG A 14 12.76 6.39 34.11
C ARG A 14 11.45 6.09 33.36
N CYS A 15 11.50 5.97 32.04
CA CYS A 15 10.39 5.36 31.31
C CYS A 15 10.26 3.88 31.74
N ASN A 16 9.01 3.42 31.85
CA ASN A 16 8.73 2.02 32.17
C ASN A 16 9.16 1.11 31.02
N ASN A 17 9.37 -0.18 31.32
CA ASN A 17 9.77 -1.17 30.32
C ASN A 17 8.76 -1.26 29.17
N ASP A 18 7.46 -1.19 29.45
CA ASP A 18 6.41 -1.24 28.41
C ASP A 18 6.58 -0.12 27.38
N VAL A 19 6.94 1.09 27.81
CA VAL A 19 7.21 2.23 26.91
C VAL A 19 8.46 1.98 26.06
N ILE A 20 9.50 1.37 26.66
CA ILE A 20 10.74 1.04 25.95
C ILE A 20 10.46 -0.04 24.90
N GLU A 21 9.71 -1.07 25.25
CA GLU A 21 9.34 -2.17 24.34
C GLU A 21 8.46 -1.66 23.19
N HIS A 22 7.47 -0.82 23.49
CA HIS A 22 6.66 -0.12 22.49
C HIS A 22 7.53 0.70 21.53
N SER A 23 8.41 1.55 22.07
CA SER A 23 9.30 2.40 21.27
C SER A 23 10.24 1.60 20.37
N ILE A 24 10.69 0.43 20.82
CA ILE A 24 11.48 -0.51 20.01
C ILE A 24 10.64 -1.06 18.85
N ALA A 25 9.39 -1.50 19.12
CA ALA A 25 8.49 -2.02 18.09
C ALA A 25 8.14 -0.95 17.03
N VAL A 26 7.90 0.29 17.46
CA VAL A 26 7.68 1.44 16.56
C VAL A 26 8.92 1.73 15.73
N ALA A 27 10.12 1.71 16.32
CA ALA A 27 11.37 1.94 15.60
C ALA A 27 11.64 0.88 14.53
N ASP A 28 11.35 -0.39 14.81
CA ASP A 28 11.52 -1.46 13.85
C ASP A 28 10.55 -1.30 12.66
N LEU A 29 9.28 -0.95 12.92
CA LEU A 29 8.32 -0.70 11.86
C LEU A 29 8.66 0.56 11.05
N ALA A 30 9.08 1.64 11.72
CA ALA A 30 9.50 2.88 11.08
C ALA A 30 10.69 2.66 10.13
N LEU A 31 11.65 1.84 10.54
CA LEU A 31 12.78 1.47 9.68
C LEU A 31 12.37 0.60 8.50
N GLU A 32 11.41 -0.32 8.66
CA GLU A 32 10.86 -1.09 7.53
C GLU A 32 10.13 -0.20 6.51
N ILE A 33 9.38 0.81 6.98
CA ILE A 33 8.73 1.79 6.13
C ILE A 33 9.79 2.60 5.37
N TRP A 34 10.81 3.09 6.08
CA TRP A 34 11.93 3.81 5.49
C TRP A 34 12.63 2.98 4.40
N ASP A 35 12.91 1.72 4.71
CA ASP A 35 13.62 0.79 3.83
C ASP A 35 12.92 0.56 2.49
N LYS A 36 11.57 0.54 2.51
CA LYS A 36 10.74 0.25 1.33
C LYS A 36 10.57 1.42 0.36
N LYS A 37 10.62 2.67 0.84
CA LYS A 37 10.19 3.84 0.04
C LYS A 37 11.01 5.12 0.26
N PHE A 38 11.76 5.24 1.35
CA PHE A 38 12.33 6.53 1.76
C PHE A 38 13.85 6.53 1.94
N ARG A 39 14.56 5.45 1.54
CA ARG A 39 16.02 5.33 1.65
C ARG A 39 16.81 6.52 1.08
N GLU A 40 16.33 7.10 -0.02
CA GLU A 40 17.04 8.17 -0.74
C GLU A 40 16.66 9.59 -0.27
N ILE A 41 15.56 9.74 0.47
CA ILE A 41 14.96 11.05 0.74
C ILE A 41 14.75 11.35 2.24
N ALA A 42 15.01 10.39 3.12
CA ALA A 42 14.79 10.56 4.56
C ALA A 42 15.98 10.04 5.39
N ASP A 43 16.25 10.73 6.49
CA ASP A 43 17.36 10.46 7.40
C ASP A 43 17.04 9.24 8.29
N ARG A 44 17.68 8.11 8.00
CA ARG A 44 17.50 6.83 8.73
C ARG A 44 17.73 6.98 10.23
N ASP A 45 18.81 7.66 10.63
CA ASP A 45 19.21 7.77 12.04
C ASP A 45 18.27 8.70 12.80
N LEU A 46 17.75 9.74 12.13
CA LEU A 46 16.73 10.62 12.68
C LEU A 46 15.40 9.88 12.88
N ILE A 47 14.99 9.02 11.94
CA ILE A 47 13.78 8.18 12.07
C ILE A 47 13.93 7.20 13.23
N GLU A 48 15.05 6.47 13.31
CA GLU A 48 15.27 5.49 14.38
C GLU A 48 15.28 6.15 15.76
N ALA A 49 16.04 7.24 15.93
CA ALA A 49 16.07 7.97 17.19
C ALA A 49 14.73 8.65 17.50
N GLY A 50 14.02 9.15 16.49
CA GLY A 50 12.70 9.75 16.62
C GLY A 50 11.66 8.75 17.12
N ALA A 51 11.63 7.56 16.51
CA ALA A 51 10.74 6.47 16.92
C ALA A 51 11.08 5.93 18.32
N LEU A 52 12.36 5.82 18.68
CA LEU A 52 12.75 5.36 20.02
C LEU A 52 12.42 6.37 21.11
N LEU A 53 12.45 7.68 20.82
CA LEU A 53 12.30 8.72 21.83
C LEU A 53 10.93 9.42 21.80
N HIS A 54 10.04 9.08 20.86
CA HIS A 54 8.76 9.77 20.66
C HIS A 54 7.94 9.87 21.95
N ASP A 55 7.98 8.81 22.76
CA ASP A 55 7.19 8.66 23.97
C ASP A 55 7.98 8.95 25.27
N ILE A 56 9.15 9.60 25.18
CA ILE A 56 10.00 9.89 26.36
C ILE A 56 9.27 10.70 27.46
N GLY A 57 8.25 11.47 27.08
CA GLY A 57 7.40 12.21 28.01
C GLY A 57 6.52 11.34 28.91
N ARG A 58 6.34 10.04 28.59
CA ARG A 58 5.64 9.06 29.44
C ARG A 58 6.30 8.85 30.80
N SER A 59 7.56 9.25 30.94
CA SER A 59 8.24 9.35 32.24
C SER A 59 7.61 10.36 33.20
N GLN A 60 6.85 11.33 32.70
CA GLN A 60 6.25 12.42 33.49
C GLN A 60 4.73 12.39 33.48
N THR A 61 4.09 12.04 32.36
CA THR A 61 2.62 12.08 32.22
C THR A 61 2.07 10.88 31.45
N GLN A 62 0.85 10.45 31.78
CA GLN A 62 0.13 9.37 31.09
C GLN A 62 -0.94 9.90 30.12
N GLY A 63 -1.12 11.22 30.04
CA GLY A 63 -2.12 11.87 29.20
C GLY A 63 -1.59 12.19 27.80
N ILE A 64 -2.39 12.90 26.99
CA ILE A 64 -1.98 13.37 25.66
C ILE A 64 -0.86 14.43 25.72
N ASP A 65 -0.65 15.02 26.90
CA ASP A 65 0.39 16.00 27.20
C ASP A 65 1.82 15.42 27.25
N HIS A 66 1.98 14.10 27.17
CA HIS A 66 3.31 13.45 27.12
C HIS A 66 4.15 13.95 25.93
N ALA A 67 3.57 14.29 24.78
CA ALA A 67 4.32 14.87 23.67
C ALA A 67 4.92 16.24 24.02
N VAL A 68 4.21 17.03 24.84
CA VAL A 68 4.68 18.34 25.34
C VAL A 68 5.77 18.14 26.39
N ALA A 69 5.56 17.22 27.35
CA ALA A 69 6.55 16.87 28.35
C ALA A 69 7.84 16.33 27.69
N GLY A 70 7.70 15.44 26.71
CA GLY A 70 8.79 14.88 25.93
C GLY A 70 9.57 15.94 25.16
N THR A 71 8.88 16.92 24.56
CA THR A 71 9.51 18.09 23.92
C THR A 71 10.37 18.87 24.92
N GLY A 72 9.91 19.02 26.18
CA GLY A 72 10.65 19.68 27.25
C GLY A 72 11.93 18.92 27.62
N ILE A 73 11.78 17.62 27.90
CA ILE A 73 12.90 16.71 28.23
C ILE A 73 13.94 16.71 27.12
N ALA A 74 13.52 16.57 25.86
CA ALA A 74 14.44 16.54 24.72
C ALA A 74 15.25 17.84 24.57
N LYS A 75 14.64 18.99 24.86
CA LYS A 75 15.35 20.29 24.87
C LYS A 75 16.34 20.40 26.03
N GLU A 76 15.97 19.98 27.23
CA GLU A 76 16.85 19.99 28.40
C GLU A 76 18.08 19.09 28.21
N LEU A 77 17.89 17.96 27.52
CA LEU A 77 18.96 17.04 27.14
C LEU A 77 19.81 17.53 25.95
N GLY A 78 19.46 18.66 25.33
CA GLY A 78 20.19 19.22 24.19
C GLY A 78 20.10 18.37 22.92
N LEU A 79 18.99 17.64 22.74
CA LEU A 79 18.78 16.80 21.55
C LEU A 79 18.60 17.64 20.29
N ASP A 80 18.84 17.01 19.13
CA ASP A 80 18.64 17.63 17.80
C ASP A 80 17.23 18.27 17.72
N PRO A 81 17.11 19.56 17.35
CA PRO A 81 15.81 20.21 17.19
C PRO A 81 14.82 19.46 16.28
N ARG A 82 15.31 18.69 15.29
CA ARG A 82 14.49 17.81 14.45
C ARG A 82 13.86 16.67 15.25
N LEU A 83 14.60 16.07 16.19
CA LEU A 83 14.05 15.05 17.12
C LEU A 83 13.00 15.66 18.04
N VAL A 84 13.24 16.87 18.53
CA VAL A 84 12.28 17.59 19.37
C VAL A 84 10.94 17.80 18.63
N LEU A 85 10.99 18.05 17.32
CA LEU A 85 9.78 18.17 16.49
C LEU A 85 9.06 16.82 16.32
N ILE A 86 9.79 15.73 16.05
CA ILE A 86 9.21 14.38 15.96
C ILE A 86 8.48 14.01 17.27
N ILE A 87 9.16 14.18 18.41
CA ILE A 87 8.59 13.92 19.74
C ILE A 87 7.35 14.77 19.98
N GLY A 88 7.37 16.04 19.58
CA GLY A 88 6.22 16.91 19.75
C GLY A 88 5.03 16.56 18.85
N ARG A 89 5.26 16.09 17.62
CA ARG A 89 4.24 16.02 16.56
C ARG A 89 3.69 14.62 16.27
N HIS A 90 4.16 13.58 16.96
CA HIS A 90 3.75 12.20 16.67
C HIS A 90 2.27 11.90 17.00
N ILE A 91 1.67 12.62 17.95
CA ILE A 91 0.35 12.31 18.50
C ILE A 91 -0.80 12.43 17.48
N GLY A 92 -1.64 11.39 17.44
CA GLY A 92 -2.96 11.40 16.79
C GLY A 92 -2.96 11.69 15.29
N ALA A 93 -1.85 11.41 14.59
CA ALA A 93 -1.61 11.78 13.19
C ALA A 93 -1.71 13.30 12.91
N GLY A 94 -1.60 14.12 13.96
CA GLY A 94 -1.69 15.56 13.89
C GLY A 94 -2.86 16.15 14.65
N ILE A 95 -2.56 17.09 15.54
CA ILE A 95 -3.55 17.89 16.28
C ILE A 95 -3.44 19.35 15.84
N THR A 96 -4.55 19.95 15.42
CA THR A 96 -4.62 21.35 15.04
C THR A 96 -4.49 22.26 16.27
N ARG A 97 -4.27 23.55 16.04
CA ARG A 97 -4.18 24.54 17.12
C ARG A 97 -5.43 24.62 17.97
N ASP A 98 -6.61 24.52 17.35
CA ASP A 98 -7.88 24.66 18.05
C ASP A 98 -8.21 23.39 18.84
N GLU A 99 -7.99 22.21 18.27
CA GLU A 99 -8.09 20.93 18.99
C GLU A 99 -7.11 20.88 20.18
N ALA A 100 -5.87 21.35 19.99
CA ALA A 100 -4.89 21.43 21.07
C ALA A 100 -5.41 22.28 22.25
N LYS A 101 -6.07 23.40 21.95
CA LYS A 101 -6.66 24.27 22.98
C LYS A 101 -7.80 23.56 23.72
N GLU A 102 -8.65 22.82 23.02
CA GLU A 102 -9.74 22.02 23.60
C GLU A 102 -9.22 20.89 24.49
N LEU A 103 -8.08 20.30 24.11
CA LEU A 103 -7.40 19.23 24.84
C LEU A 103 -6.53 19.74 26.01
N GLY A 104 -6.46 21.05 26.24
CA GLY A 104 -5.65 21.66 27.30
C GLY A 104 -4.14 21.69 27.00
N LEU A 105 -3.74 21.43 25.75
CA LEU A 105 -2.35 21.53 25.30
C LEU A 105 -1.98 22.99 24.96
N PRO A 106 -0.69 23.34 24.95
CA PRO A 106 -0.25 24.63 24.43
C PRO A 106 -0.79 24.88 23.01
N PRO A 107 -1.38 26.06 22.72
CA PRO A 107 -2.18 26.31 21.51
C PRO A 107 -1.30 26.52 20.28
N LYS A 108 -0.80 25.41 19.72
CA LYS A 108 -0.04 25.31 18.47
C LYS A 108 -0.46 24.05 17.70
N ALA A 109 -0.05 23.95 16.44
CA ALA A 109 -0.23 22.73 15.66
C ALA A 109 0.83 21.68 16.05
N TYR A 110 0.38 20.43 16.19
CA TYR A 110 1.19 19.25 16.44
C TYR A 110 1.07 18.29 15.25
N ILE A 111 1.20 18.83 14.03
CA ILE A 111 1.01 18.10 12.78
C ILE A 111 2.38 17.67 12.23
N PRO A 112 2.59 16.38 11.88
CA PRO A 112 3.79 15.93 11.18
C PRO A 112 4.01 16.66 9.85
N GLU A 113 5.17 17.25 9.64
CA GLU A 113 5.48 18.01 8.42
C GLU A 113 6.52 17.32 7.54
N THR A 114 7.63 16.88 8.14
CA THR A 114 8.75 16.22 7.43
C THR A 114 8.44 14.74 7.13
N VAL A 115 9.19 14.14 6.20
CA VAL A 115 9.05 12.72 5.88
C VAL A 115 9.36 11.87 7.12
N GLU A 116 10.38 12.23 7.88
CA GLU A 116 10.77 11.56 9.12
C GLU A 116 9.68 11.66 10.20
N GLU A 117 9.10 12.84 10.41
CA GLU A 117 7.97 13.03 11.32
C GLU A 117 6.78 12.15 10.93
N LYS A 118 6.46 12.08 9.63
CA LYS A 118 5.33 11.31 9.11
C LYS A 118 5.54 9.80 9.27
N ILE A 119 6.74 9.31 8.97
CA ILE A 119 7.07 7.89 9.15
C ILE A 119 6.92 7.49 10.61
N VAL A 120 7.46 8.27 11.55
CA VAL A 120 7.39 7.97 12.98
C VAL A 120 5.94 8.01 13.49
N ALA A 121 5.21 9.09 13.19
CA ALA A 121 3.80 9.21 13.56
C ALA A 121 2.94 8.08 12.95
N HIS A 122 3.25 7.65 11.73
CA HIS A 122 2.52 6.57 11.10
C HIS A 122 2.85 5.20 11.70
N ALA A 123 4.13 4.92 11.98
CA ALA A 123 4.54 3.67 12.61
C ALA A 123 3.93 3.52 14.01
N ASP A 124 3.91 4.59 14.82
CA ASP A 124 3.23 4.62 16.12
C ASP A 124 1.73 4.30 15.98
N ASN A 125 1.06 4.88 14.98
CA ASN A 125 -0.33 4.54 14.67
C ASN A 125 -0.54 3.08 14.24
N LEU A 126 0.48 2.30 13.89
CA LEU A 126 0.36 0.91 13.49
C LEU A 126 0.95 -0.07 14.51
N VAL A 127 1.35 0.41 15.70
CA VAL A 127 1.76 -0.41 16.83
C VAL A 127 0.82 -0.17 18.00
N ASP A 128 0.26 -1.24 18.54
CA ASP A 128 -0.57 -1.23 19.74
C ASP A 128 0.14 -2.05 20.82
N ASP A 129 0.55 -1.38 21.89
CA ASP A 129 1.54 -1.86 22.86
C ASP A 129 2.84 -2.29 22.17
N THR A 130 2.95 -3.56 21.78
CA THR A 130 4.10 -4.12 21.04
C THR A 130 3.67 -4.87 19.77
N THR A 131 2.36 -4.95 19.53
CA THR A 131 1.77 -5.71 18.42
C THR A 131 1.52 -4.80 17.23
N ARG A 132 1.96 -5.22 16.05
CA ARG A 132 1.63 -4.53 14.80
C ARG A 132 0.20 -4.80 14.41
N ILE A 133 -0.50 -3.75 14.02
CA ILE A 133 -1.88 -3.79 13.54
C ILE A 133 -1.98 -3.19 12.14
N THR A 134 -3.03 -3.58 11.43
CA THR A 134 -3.39 -2.97 10.15
C THR A 134 -3.96 -1.57 10.35
N PHE A 135 -3.97 -0.77 9.29
CA PHE A 135 -4.54 0.57 9.35
C PHE A 135 -6.06 0.50 9.57
N GLU A 136 -6.73 -0.48 8.98
CA GLU A 136 -8.16 -0.74 9.16
C GLU A 136 -8.49 -1.07 10.62
N GLU A 137 -7.70 -1.96 11.23
CA GLU A 137 -7.83 -2.28 12.67
C GLU A 137 -7.59 -1.04 13.54
N ARG A 138 -6.62 -0.18 13.20
CA ARG A 138 -6.41 1.08 13.92
C ARG A 138 -7.63 1.97 13.84
N ILE A 139 -8.18 2.19 12.64
CA ILE A 139 -9.36 3.05 12.44
C ILE A 139 -10.56 2.52 13.21
N GLN A 140 -10.84 1.22 13.13
CA GLN A 140 -11.94 0.59 13.85
C GLN A 140 -11.85 0.77 15.38
N ARG A 141 -10.64 0.88 15.94
CA ARG A 141 -10.43 1.08 17.39
C ARG A 141 -10.62 2.52 17.85
N VAL A 142 -10.49 3.49 16.95
CA VAL A 142 -10.46 4.92 17.29
C VAL A 142 -11.60 5.73 16.68
N GLU A 143 -12.33 5.19 15.71
CA GLU A 143 -13.39 5.90 14.98
C GLU A 143 -14.49 6.45 15.90
N ASP A 144 -14.91 5.68 16.91
CA ASP A 144 -15.94 6.12 17.87
C ASP A 144 -15.46 7.21 18.84
N LYS A 145 -14.14 7.40 18.96
CA LYS A 145 -13.52 8.32 19.93
C LYS A 145 -12.98 9.59 19.28
N LEU A 146 -12.82 9.59 17.97
CA LEU A 146 -12.20 10.66 17.21
C LEU A 146 -13.22 11.37 16.33
N THR A 147 -12.94 12.63 16.01
CA THR A 147 -13.76 13.35 15.04
C THR A 147 -13.45 12.88 13.62
N GLU A 148 -14.41 13.03 12.71
CA GLU A 148 -14.22 12.73 11.27
C GLU A 148 -12.97 13.43 10.69
N SER A 149 -12.68 14.65 11.15
CA SER A 149 -11.47 15.39 10.78
C SER A 149 -10.18 14.68 11.20
N HIS A 150 -10.13 14.09 12.39
CA HIS A 150 -8.97 13.32 12.84
C HIS A 150 -8.80 12.04 12.01
N VAL A 151 -9.89 11.29 11.77
CA VAL A 151 -9.89 10.09 10.93
C VAL A 151 -9.36 10.41 9.52
N ASN A 152 -9.83 11.52 8.93
CA ASN A 152 -9.35 11.99 7.63
C ASN A 152 -7.86 12.35 7.63
N ARG A 153 -7.31 12.88 8.74
CA ARG A 153 -5.87 13.13 8.85
C ARG A 153 -5.06 11.84 9.00
N MET A 154 -5.57 10.85 9.74
CA MET A 154 -4.95 9.52 9.82
C MET A 154 -4.90 8.85 8.44
N LEU A 155 -6.00 8.89 7.69
CA LEU A 155 -6.08 8.40 6.31
C LEU A 155 -5.05 9.09 5.42
N LYS A 156 -5.03 10.43 5.43
CA LYS A 156 -4.07 11.20 4.65
C LYS A 156 -2.61 10.87 5.02
N LEU A 157 -2.30 10.74 6.30
CA LEU A 157 -0.96 10.36 6.75
C LEU A 157 -0.58 8.96 6.25
N HIS A 158 -1.50 8.00 6.36
CA HIS A 158 -1.30 6.64 5.84
C HIS A 158 -1.06 6.66 4.32
N GLU A 159 -1.84 7.42 3.55
CA GLU A 159 -1.65 7.57 2.10
C GLU A 159 -0.30 8.18 1.75
N GLU A 160 0.14 9.21 2.48
CA GLU A 160 1.44 9.86 2.23
C GLU A 160 2.61 8.90 2.50
N VAL A 161 2.50 8.09 3.57
CA VAL A 161 3.55 7.15 3.97
C VAL A 161 3.52 5.88 3.12
N CYS A 162 2.39 5.17 3.09
CA CYS A 162 2.25 3.86 2.45
C CYS A 162 1.85 3.94 0.96
N GLY A 163 1.34 5.08 0.49
CA GLY A 163 0.64 5.18 -0.78
C GLY A 163 -0.86 4.91 -0.61
N ARG A 164 -1.66 5.30 -1.60
CA ARG A 164 -3.10 5.04 -1.61
C ARG A 164 -3.38 3.57 -1.85
N GLU A 165 -4.29 2.98 -1.08
CA GLU A 165 -4.76 1.62 -1.35
C GLU A 165 -5.51 1.65 -2.70
N GLN A 166 -5.07 0.80 -3.62
CA GLN A 166 -5.68 0.74 -4.94
C GLN A 166 -6.91 -0.16 -4.88
N LEU A 167 -8.08 0.42 -5.14
CA LEU A 167 -9.29 -0.36 -5.37
C LEU A 167 -9.10 -1.19 -6.63
N ILE A 168 -9.62 -2.43 -6.63
CA ILE A 168 -9.54 -3.34 -7.78
C ILE A 168 -10.93 -3.88 -8.05
N GLU A 169 -11.45 -3.52 -9.22
CA GLU A 169 -12.70 -4.00 -9.77
C GLU A 169 -12.39 -4.92 -10.94
N ILE A 170 -12.99 -6.11 -10.92
CA ILE A 170 -12.75 -7.17 -11.91
C ILE A 170 -14.10 -7.53 -12.52
N VAL A 171 -14.19 -7.45 -13.85
CA VAL A 171 -15.41 -7.77 -14.59
C VAL A 171 -15.07 -8.75 -15.71
N TRP A 172 -15.86 -9.82 -15.79
CA TRP A 172 -15.69 -10.90 -16.75
C TRP A 172 -16.81 -10.87 -17.79
N GLY A 173 -16.48 -11.11 -19.05
CA GLY A 173 -17.49 -11.08 -20.11
C GLY A 173 -16.94 -11.21 -21.51
N PHE A 174 -17.77 -10.85 -22.47
CA PHE A 174 -17.41 -10.77 -23.88
C PHE A 174 -17.28 -9.32 -24.32
N ALA A 175 -16.31 -9.05 -25.19
CA ALA A 175 -16.12 -7.73 -25.78
C ALA A 175 -15.86 -7.87 -27.29
N LYS A 176 -16.41 -6.93 -28.06
CA LYS A 176 -16.14 -6.84 -29.49
C LYS A 176 -15.14 -5.72 -29.75
N VAL A 177 -13.93 -6.09 -30.17
CA VAL A 177 -12.86 -5.16 -30.47
C VAL A 177 -12.72 -5.05 -31.98
N THR A 178 -12.98 -3.86 -32.55
CA THR A 178 -12.88 -3.65 -34.00
C THR A 178 -11.48 -3.17 -34.41
N ASP A 179 -10.89 -2.30 -33.61
CA ASP A 179 -9.54 -1.76 -33.78
C ASP A 179 -8.91 -1.60 -32.40
N VAL A 180 -7.84 -2.36 -32.12
CA VAL A 180 -7.17 -2.35 -30.81
C VAL A 180 -6.55 -0.98 -30.53
N LYS A 181 -5.97 -0.33 -31.54
CA LYS A 181 -5.30 0.96 -31.37
C LYS A 181 -6.30 2.05 -31.02
N HIS A 182 -7.46 2.06 -31.68
CA HIS A 182 -8.52 3.00 -31.35
C HIS A 182 -9.06 2.75 -29.94
N LEU A 183 -9.30 1.49 -29.57
CA LEU A 183 -9.75 1.11 -28.24
C LEU A 183 -8.80 1.61 -27.14
N MET A 184 -7.50 1.33 -27.29
CA MET A 184 -6.49 1.80 -26.33
C MET A 184 -6.47 3.33 -26.22
N GLY A 185 -6.65 4.03 -27.34
CA GLY A 185 -6.73 5.49 -27.36
C GLY A 185 -7.92 6.07 -26.59
N GLU A 186 -9.09 5.44 -26.66
CA GLU A 186 -10.26 5.85 -25.89
C GLU A 186 -10.13 5.48 -24.40
N ILE A 187 -9.57 4.31 -24.09
CA ILE A 187 -9.27 3.91 -22.70
C ILE A 187 -8.33 4.92 -22.05
N SER A 188 -7.23 5.30 -22.71
CA SER A 188 -6.28 6.26 -22.14
C SER A 188 -6.89 7.63 -21.83
N LYS A 189 -7.92 8.06 -22.56
CA LYS A 189 -8.67 9.29 -22.23
C LYS A 189 -9.48 9.11 -20.93
N ILE A 190 -10.17 7.98 -20.80
CA ILE A 190 -10.95 7.66 -19.59
C ILE A 190 -10.02 7.57 -18.37
N GLU A 191 -8.86 6.93 -18.50
CA GLU A 191 -7.85 6.83 -17.45
C GLU A 191 -7.37 8.21 -16.97
N GLN A 192 -6.96 9.08 -17.89
CA GLN A 192 -6.45 10.42 -17.58
C GLN A 192 -7.47 11.31 -16.87
N ASP A 193 -8.74 11.24 -17.28
CA ASP A 193 -9.81 12.06 -16.71
C ASP A 193 -10.20 11.63 -15.28
N ASN A 194 -9.81 10.42 -14.85
CA ASN A 194 -10.32 9.81 -13.61
C ASN A 194 -9.25 9.28 -12.65
N ASP A 195 -7.95 9.42 -12.96
CA ASP A 195 -6.83 8.90 -12.14
C ASP A 195 -6.98 7.39 -11.85
N ILE A 196 -7.32 6.63 -12.89
CA ILE A 196 -7.47 5.17 -12.87
C ILE A 196 -6.62 4.53 -13.94
N VAL A 197 -6.45 3.22 -13.83
CA VAL A 197 -5.91 2.34 -14.86
C VAL A 197 -6.96 1.30 -15.23
N ILE A 198 -7.18 1.11 -16.52
CA ILE A 198 -8.09 0.12 -17.09
C ILE A 198 -7.25 -0.82 -17.94
N GLN A 199 -7.11 -2.06 -17.47
CA GLN A 199 -6.42 -3.11 -18.21
C GLN A 199 -7.42 -4.16 -18.69
N ILE A 200 -7.30 -4.57 -19.95
CA ILE A 200 -8.13 -5.62 -20.53
C ILE A 200 -7.22 -6.78 -20.91
N ALA A 201 -7.58 -7.98 -20.45
CA ALA A 201 -6.85 -9.21 -20.73
C ALA A 201 -7.78 -10.30 -21.28
N ASP A 202 -7.21 -11.26 -22.02
CA ASP A 202 -7.90 -12.48 -22.45
C ASP A 202 -8.26 -13.33 -21.24
N ALA A 203 -9.56 -13.47 -20.96
CA ALA A 203 -10.05 -14.23 -19.81
C ALA A 203 -9.60 -15.70 -19.82
N GLY A 204 -9.27 -16.27 -20.98
CA GLY A 204 -8.74 -17.63 -21.11
C GLY A 204 -7.32 -17.79 -20.59
N LEU A 205 -6.60 -16.69 -20.34
CA LEU A 205 -5.25 -16.68 -19.79
C LEU A 205 -5.19 -16.08 -18.38
N ILE A 206 -6.33 -15.86 -17.74
CA ILE A 206 -6.43 -15.36 -16.35
C ILE A 206 -7.02 -16.46 -15.47
N ALA A 207 -6.24 -16.96 -14.50
CA ALA A 207 -6.66 -18.10 -13.68
C ALA A 207 -7.84 -17.84 -12.73
N GLY A 208 -8.07 -16.59 -12.31
CA GLY A 208 -9.15 -16.19 -11.42
C GLY A 208 -8.95 -14.79 -10.87
N ASP A 209 -9.84 -14.35 -9.98
CA ASP A 209 -9.78 -13.02 -9.37
C ASP A 209 -8.54 -12.84 -8.49
N GLU A 210 -8.11 -13.88 -7.77
CA GLU A 210 -6.92 -13.81 -6.91
C GLU A 210 -5.64 -13.66 -7.74
N HIS A 211 -5.59 -14.27 -8.93
CA HIS A 211 -4.51 -14.04 -9.88
C HIS A 211 -4.41 -12.56 -10.26
N VAL A 212 -5.53 -11.92 -10.59
CA VAL A 212 -5.59 -10.49 -10.92
C VAL A 212 -5.20 -9.62 -9.73
N ARG A 213 -5.80 -9.85 -8.56
CA ARG A 213 -5.51 -9.07 -7.35
C ARG A 213 -4.04 -9.17 -6.97
N SER A 214 -3.44 -10.35 -7.07
CA SER A 214 -2.02 -10.57 -6.83
C SER A 214 -1.17 -9.76 -7.81
N ALA A 215 -1.49 -9.81 -9.11
CA ALA A 215 -0.73 -9.10 -10.13
C ALA A 215 -0.81 -7.57 -9.98
N VAL A 216 -2.00 -7.02 -9.73
CA VAL A 216 -2.18 -5.57 -9.52
C VAL A 216 -1.43 -5.11 -8.28
N LYS A 217 -1.58 -5.79 -7.14
CA LYS A 217 -0.87 -5.44 -5.91
C LYS A 217 0.65 -5.43 -6.10
N LYS A 218 1.19 -6.43 -6.80
CA LYS A 218 2.62 -6.50 -7.11
C LYS A 218 3.07 -5.40 -8.06
N ALA A 219 2.30 -5.13 -9.11
CA ALA A 219 2.60 -4.04 -10.06
C ALA A 219 2.65 -2.68 -9.36
N VAL A 220 1.65 -2.36 -8.53
CA VAL A 220 1.62 -1.12 -7.73
C VAL A 220 2.81 -1.03 -6.81
N ARG A 221 3.10 -2.11 -6.08
CA ARG A 221 4.23 -2.15 -5.15
C ARG A 221 5.56 -1.93 -5.88
N SER A 222 5.79 -2.65 -6.97
CA SER A 222 6.98 -2.53 -7.82
C SER A 222 7.20 -1.10 -8.29
N MET A 223 6.13 -0.47 -8.79
CA MET A 223 6.12 0.93 -9.23
C MET A 223 6.41 1.91 -8.08
N ASN A 224 5.75 1.74 -6.94
CA ASN A 224 5.92 2.61 -5.77
C ASN A 224 7.31 2.52 -5.16
N SER A 225 7.98 1.36 -5.28
CA SER A 225 9.36 1.17 -4.84
C SER A 225 10.41 1.58 -5.89
N GLY A 226 9.99 2.09 -7.05
CA GLY A 226 10.91 2.48 -8.13
C GLY A 226 11.61 1.30 -8.82
N GLU A 227 11.12 0.08 -8.60
CA GLU A 227 11.69 -1.16 -9.14
C GLU A 227 10.91 -1.69 -10.37
N GLY A 228 9.99 -0.88 -10.89
CA GLY A 228 9.14 -1.18 -12.03
C GLY A 228 9.93 -1.58 -13.27
N ILE A 229 9.42 -2.56 -14.01
CA ILE A 229 9.98 -2.96 -15.31
C ILE A 229 9.66 -1.90 -16.37
N THR A 230 8.48 -1.28 -16.24
CA THR A 230 8.00 -0.17 -17.07
C THR A 230 7.55 0.99 -16.19
N SER A 231 7.46 2.19 -16.75
CA SER A 231 6.89 3.37 -16.08
C SER A 231 5.35 3.47 -16.23
N ASN A 232 4.72 2.54 -16.95
CA ASN A 232 3.28 2.51 -17.18
C ASN A 232 2.64 1.37 -16.35
N LEU A 233 1.76 1.71 -15.42
CA LEU A 233 1.14 0.75 -14.49
C LEU A 233 0.30 -0.31 -15.21
N GLY A 234 -0.44 0.02 -16.28
CA GLY A 234 -1.20 -0.97 -17.05
C GLY A 234 -0.30 -2.05 -17.66
N LEU A 235 0.84 -1.63 -18.22
CA LEU A 235 1.84 -2.56 -18.74
C LEU A 235 2.56 -3.34 -17.63
N GLU A 236 2.80 -2.74 -16.47
CA GLU A 236 3.36 -3.44 -15.30
C GLU A 236 2.38 -4.54 -14.82
N ILE A 237 1.08 -4.25 -14.76
CA ILE A 237 0.03 -5.22 -14.45
C ILE A 237 0.07 -6.38 -15.45
N LEU A 238 0.18 -6.11 -16.76
CA LEU A 238 0.28 -7.16 -17.78
C LEU A 238 1.51 -8.06 -17.60
N LEU A 239 2.67 -7.50 -17.22
CA LEU A 239 3.89 -8.27 -16.97
C LEU A 239 3.72 -9.24 -15.79
N TYR A 240 3.10 -8.77 -14.71
CA TYR A 240 2.80 -9.60 -13.55
C TYR A 240 1.73 -10.66 -13.82
N LEU A 241 0.67 -10.31 -14.57
CA LEU A 241 -0.34 -11.28 -15.02
C LEU A 241 0.27 -12.36 -15.91
N ALA A 242 1.19 -11.99 -16.80
CA ALA A 242 1.80 -12.92 -17.74
C ALA A 242 2.99 -13.72 -17.15
N GLY A 243 3.40 -13.43 -15.92
CA GLY A 243 4.52 -14.14 -15.29
C GLY A 243 5.86 -13.91 -16.01
N THR A 244 6.06 -12.76 -16.66
CA THR A 244 7.24 -12.51 -17.51
C THR A 244 7.73 -11.07 -17.45
N ARG A 245 9.06 -10.88 -17.56
CA ARG A 245 9.69 -9.55 -17.73
C ARG A 245 9.71 -9.08 -19.19
N HIS A 246 9.27 -9.93 -20.14
CA HIS A 246 9.30 -9.62 -21.57
C HIS A 246 7.98 -9.03 -22.04
N ILE A 247 7.98 -7.73 -22.39
CA ILE A 247 6.79 -7.01 -22.87
C ILE A 247 6.09 -7.74 -24.02
N LYS A 248 6.85 -8.31 -24.97
CA LYS A 248 6.26 -9.03 -26.11
C LYS A 248 5.41 -10.23 -25.66
N LYS A 249 5.89 -11.05 -24.71
CA LYS A 249 5.13 -12.18 -24.15
C LYS A 249 3.97 -11.68 -23.30
N ALA A 250 4.14 -10.59 -22.56
CA ALA A 250 3.04 -9.99 -21.79
C ALA A 250 1.89 -9.49 -22.67
N LEU A 251 2.17 -8.89 -23.83
CA LEU A 251 1.12 -8.44 -24.76
C LEU A 251 0.27 -9.58 -25.33
N GLU A 252 0.74 -10.83 -25.29
CA GLU A 252 -0.04 -11.99 -25.72
C GLU A 252 -1.26 -12.27 -24.82
N ILE A 253 -1.24 -11.79 -23.57
CA ILE A 253 -2.38 -11.87 -22.64
C ILE A 253 -3.43 -10.78 -22.91
N GLY A 254 -3.14 -9.82 -23.79
CA GLY A 254 -4.07 -8.75 -24.16
C GLY A 254 -5.18 -9.21 -25.10
N VAL A 255 -6.04 -8.27 -25.48
CA VAL A 255 -7.14 -8.51 -26.44
C VAL A 255 -6.68 -8.41 -27.90
N LYS A 256 -7.40 -9.10 -28.79
CA LYS A 256 -7.19 -9.07 -30.24
C LYS A 256 -8.40 -8.46 -30.94
N GLU A 257 -8.28 -8.14 -32.23
CA GLU A 257 -9.45 -7.76 -33.02
C GLU A 257 -10.42 -8.95 -33.17
N GLY A 258 -11.72 -8.68 -33.08
CA GLY A 258 -12.79 -9.67 -33.09
C GLY A 258 -13.55 -9.76 -31.77
N ILE A 259 -14.23 -10.90 -31.57
CA ILE A 259 -14.97 -11.21 -30.33
C ILE A 259 -13.99 -11.87 -29.36
N ASN A 260 -13.83 -11.28 -28.19
CA ASN A 260 -12.90 -11.74 -27.16
C ASN A 260 -13.67 -12.13 -25.90
N ARG A 261 -13.17 -13.18 -25.23
CA ARG A 261 -13.48 -13.42 -23.81
C ARG A 261 -12.53 -12.53 -23.01
N VAL A 262 -13.04 -11.63 -22.19
CA VAL A 262 -12.24 -10.61 -21.53
C VAL A 262 -12.40 -10.62 -20.02
N CYS A 263 -11.29 -10.33 -19.36
CA CYS A 263 -11.22 -9.90 -17.97
C CYS A 263 -10.86 -8.40 -18.01
N VAL A 264 -11.79 -7.54 -17.63
CA VAL A 264 -11.58 -6.10 -17.50
C VAL A 264 -11.19 -5.82 -16.06
N ILE A 265 -10.06 -5.16 -15.88
CA ILE A 265 -9.46 -4.81 -14.60
C ILE A 265 -9.47 -3.30 -14.52
N ILE A 266 -10.16 -2.75 -13.53
CA ILE A 266 -10.17 -1.31 -13.26
C ILE A 266 -9.54 -1.12 -11.90
N THR A 267 -8.49 -0.31 -11.84
CA THR A 267 -7.81 0.00 -10.58
C THR A 267 -7.50 1.47 -10.43
N GLY A 268 -7.69 1.98 -9.22
CA GLY A 268 -7.49 3.39 -8.90
C GLY A 268 -7.85 3.67 -7.46
N VAL A 269 -7.73 4.92 -7.06
CA VAL A 269 -8.05 5.37 -5.69
C VAL A 269 -9.56 5.41 -5.48
N GLU A 270 -10.31 5.77 -6.52
CA GLU A 270 -11.77 5.83 -6.52
C GLU A 270 -12.27 5.26 -7.85
N ILE A 271 -13.24 4.34 -7.82
CA ILE A 271 -13.83 3.76 -9.03
C ILE A 271 -15.33 4.07 -9.05
N LYS A 272 -15.73 5.06 -9.84
CA LYS A 272 -17.13 5.48 -9.98
C LYS A 272 -17.88 4.53 -10.91
N ASN A 273 -19.15 4.23 -10.60
CA ASN A 273 -19.99 3.38 -11.46
C ASN A 273 -20.12 3.92 -12.90
N SER A 274 -20.16 5.25 -13.07
CA SER A 274 -20.21 5.89 -14.39
C SER A 274 -18.99 5.59 -15.27
N ILE A 275 -17.86 5.19 -14.69
CA ILE A 275 -16.67 4.75 -15.43
C ILE A 275 -16.92 3.34 -15.98
N LYS A 276 -17.48 2.44 -15.16
CA LYS A 276 -17.81 1.07 -15.58
C LYS A 276 -18.77 1.09 -16.77
N ASP A 277 -19.80 1.94 -16.70
CA ASP A 277 -20.77 2.11 -17.80
C ASP A 277 -20.08 2.56 -19.10
N LYS A 278 -19.21 3.58 -19.04
CA LYS A 278 -18.43 4.04 -20.20
C LYS A 278 -17.55 2.94 -20.80
N VAL A 279 -16.90 2.15 -19.95
CA VAL A 279 -16.03 1.04 -20.39
C VAL A 279 -16.87 -0.06 -21.04
N PHE A 280 -18.03 -0.38 -20.48
CA PHE A 280 -18.94 -1.38 -21.05
C PHE A 280 -19.49 -0.95 -22.39
N ASP A 281 -19.90 0.31 -22.53
CA ASP A 281 -20.38 0.86 -23.80
C ASP A 281 -19.28 0.81 -24.87
N LEU A 282 -18.06 1.25 -24.52
CA LEU A 282 -16.90 1.24 -25.43
C LEU A 282 -16.57 -0.17 -25.95
N LEU A 283 -16.73 -1.19 -25.11
CA LEU A 283 -16.41 -2.58 -25.43
C LEU A 283 -17.57 -3.35 -26.06
N SER A 284 -18.78 -2.75 -26.13
CA SER A 284 -20.02 -3.49 -26.39
C SER A 284 -20.12 -4.72 -25.47
N PHE A 285 -19.86 -4.50 -24.18
CA PHE A 285 -19.57 -5.54 -23.21
C PHE A 285 -20.83 -6.33 -22.83
N GLU A 286 -20.68 -7.65 -22.79
CA GLU A 286 -21.70 -8.57 -22.29
C GLU A 286 -21.14 -9.35 -21.09
N SER A 287 -21.67 -9.08 -19.90
CA SER A 287 -21.22 -9.73 -18.66
C SER A 287 -21.49 -11.23 -18.69
N ALA A 288 -20.50 -12.03 -18.30
CA ALA A 288 -20.61 -13.48 -18.22
C ALA A 288 -19.69 -14.03 -17.12
N ASP A 289 -20.12 -15.10 -16.45
CA ASP A 289 -19.27 -15.82 -15.51
C ASP A 289 -18.24 -16.65 -16.27
N LEU A 290 -17.03 -16.09 -16.41
CA LEU A 290 -15.87 -16.72 -17.05
C LEU A 290 -14.73 -16.99 -16.05
N VAL A 291 -15.02 -16.89 -14.75
CA VAL A 291 -14.01 -16.99 -13.68
C VAL A 291 -13.49 -18.42 -13.60
N SER A 292 -14.41 -19.39 -13.51
CA SER A 292 -14.06 -20.79 -13.30
C SER A 292 -13.37 -21.40 -14.54
N PRO A 293 -12.21 -22.08 -14.38
CA PRO A 293 -11.54 -22.75 -15.48
C PRO A 293 -12.37 -23.95 -15.97
N ASN A 294 -12.80 -23.87 -17.23
CA ASN A 294 -13.23 -25.04 -18.00
C ASN A 294 -12.00 -25.74 -18.61
N GLY A 295 -12.18 -26.94 -19.20
CA GLY A 295 -11.06 -27.71 -19.75
C GLY A 295 -10.26 -26.98 -20.84
N ASP A 296 -10.92 -26.13 -21.62
CA ASP A 296 -10.28 -25.23 -22.62
C ASP A 296 -9.38 -24.19 -21.94
N LYS A 297 -9.91 -23.45 -20.95
CA LYS A 297 -9.17 -22.45 -20.17
C LYS A 297 -7.99 -23.07 -19.42
N GLN A 298 -8.18 -24.25 -18.83
CA GLN A 298 -7.08 -24.98 -18.18
C GLN A 298 -5.94 -25.29 -19.16
N THR A 299 -6.25 -25.84 -20.33
CA THR A 299 -5.24 -26.16 -21.36
C THR A 299 -4.47 -24.91 -21.78
N ARG A 300 -5.18 -23.80 -22.05
CA ARG A 300 -4.56 -22.53 -22.45
C ARG A 300 -3.64 -21.94 -21.37
N LEU A 301 -4.06 -21.99 -20.10
CA LEU A 301 -3.23 -21.55 -18.97
C LEU A 301 -1.97 -22.42 -18.86
N MET A 302 -2.10 -23.74 -18.96
CA MET A 302 -0.95 -24.65 -18.90
C MET A 302 0.06 -24.38 -20.00
N GLU A 303 -0.41 -24.24 -21.25
CA GLU A 303 0.44 -23.94 -22.40
C GLU A 303 1.16 -22.59 -22.25
N PHE A 304 0.46 -21.54 -21.83
CA PHE A 304 1.02 -20.19 -21.75
C PHE A 304 2.05 -20.03 -20.61
N PHE A 305 1.73 -20.61 -19.43
CA PHE A 305 2.57 -20.54 -18.24
C PHE A 305 3.59 -21.68 -18.13
N GLU A 306 3.67 -22.53 -19.17
CA GLU A 306 4.58 -23.67 -19.25
C GLU A 306 4.43 -24.59 -18.02
N ILE A 307 3.18 -24.87 -17.64
CA ILE A 307 2.82 -25.74 -16.51
C ILE A 307 2.55 -27.15 -17.05
N THR A 308 3.27 -28.11 -16.51
CA THR A 308 3.20 -29.53 -16.90
C THR A 308 2.09 -30.27 -16.17
N ASP A 309 1.63 -31.38 -16.74
CA ASP A 309 0.68 -32.28 -16.08
C ASP A 309 1.22 -32.82 -14.73
N GLU A 310 2.53 -33.05 -14.63
CA GLU A 310 3.19 -33.51 -13.40
C GLU A 310 3.09 -32.49 -12.26
N GLU A 311 3.24 -31.19 -12.57
CA GLU A 311 3.05 -30.10 -11.60
C GLU A 311 1.60 -30.03 -11.10
N ILE A 312 0.63 -30.43 -11.93
CA ILE A 312 -0.79 -30.46 -11.55
C ILE A 312 -1.13 -31.71 -10.72
N LEU A 313 -0.40 -32.82 -10.82
CA LEU A 313 -0.72 -34.04 -10.09
C LEU A 313 -0.25 -34.02 -8.61
N SER A 314 0.64 -33.11 -8.21
CA SER A 314 1.41 -33.20 -6.95
C SER A 314 0.87 -32.49 -5.69
N VAL A 315 -0.27 -31.81 -5.74
CA VAL A 315 -0.90 -31.07 -4.59
C VAL A 315 -2.38 -31.53 -4.42
N ASP A 316 -3.35 -30.85 -3.78
CA ASP A 316 -4.80 -31.14 -3.87
C ASP A 316 -5.60 -29.82 -4.05
N GLY A 317 -6.65 -29.78 -4.91
CA GLY A 317 -7.60 -28.66 -5.12
C GLY A 317 -7.04 -27.32 -5.69
N ASN A 318 -7.83 -26.59 -6.52
CA ASN A 318 -7.54 -25.27 -7.16
C ASN A 318 -6.05 -24.92 -7.48
N LYS A 319 -5.27 -25.92 -7.93
CA LYS A 319 -3.81 -25.85 -8.09
C LYS A 319 -3.32 -24.90 -9.17
N LEU A 320 -4.03 -24.90 -10.29
CA LEU A 320 -3.59 -24.18 -11.48
C LEU A 320 -3.48 -22.69 -11.19
N GLU A 321 -4.44 -22.12 -10.47
CA GLU A 321 -4.41 -20.72 -10.05
C GLU A 321 -3.20 -20.41 -9.18
N LYS A 322 -2.83 -21.29 -8.24
CA LYS A 322 -1.64 -21.13 -7.40
C LYS A 322 -0.34 -21.18 -8.21
N LEU A 323 -0.21 -22.15 -9.12
CA LEU A 323 0.96 -22.28 -9.99
C LEU A 323 1.11 -21.07 -10.92
N VAL A 324 0.01 -20.56 -11.48
CA VAL A 324 0.00 -19.34 -12.28
C VAL A 324 0.44 -18.13 -11.45
N MET A 325 -0.10 -17.97 -10.23
CA MET A 325 0.31 -16.89 -9.32
C MET A 325 1.78 -17.00 -8.91
N GLU A 326 2.34 -18.21 -8.80
CA GLU A 326 3.75 -18.44 -8.53
C GLU A 326 4.62 -17.90 -9.66
N ARG A 327 4.26 -18.12 -10.94
CA ARG A 327 4.98 -17.53 -12.08
C ARG A 327 5.00 -16.00 -11.99
N GLY A 328 3.87 -15.39 -11.61
CA GLY A 328 3.79 -13.95 -11.34
C GLY A 328 4.63 -13.48 -10.15
N ALA A 329 4.81 -14.30 -9.11
CA ALA A 329 5.65 -13.98 -7.96
C ALA A 329 7.15 -14.05 -8.29
N LEU A 330 7.56 -14.99 -9.16
CA LEU A 330 8.95 -15.20 -9.53
C LEU A 330 9.58 -14.02 -10.30
N LEU A 331 8.78 -13.10 -10.87
CA LEU A 331 9.28 -11.86 -11.47
C LEU A 331 10.13 -11.02 -10.50
N GLU A 332 9.82 -11.05 -9.20
CA GLU A 332 10.51 -10.26 -8.18
C GLU A 332 11.88 -10.85 -7.82
N VAL A 333 12.01 -12.18 -7.90
CA VAL A 333 13.23 -12.92 -7.54
C VAL A 333 14.22 -12.99 -8.70
N ALA A 334 13.72 -12.93 -9.94
CA ALA A 334 14.53 -12.93 -11.17
C ALA A 334 15.11 -11.55 -11.54
N LYS A 335 15.28 -10.65 -10.57
CA LYS A 335 15.90 -9.33 -10.73
C LYS A 335 17.42 -9.42 -10.86
#